data_AF-A0A9D5WFD1-F1
#
_entry.id   AF-A0A9D5WFD1-F1
#
_cell.length_a   1.000
_cell.length_b   1.000
_cell.length_c   1.000
_cell.angle_alpha   90.00
_cell.angle_beta   90.00
_cell.angle_gamma   90.00
#
_symmetry.space_group_name_H-M   'P 1'
#
loop_
_entity.id
_entity.type
_entity.pdbx_description
1 polymer ?
#
loop_
_entity_poly.entity_id
_entity_poly.type
_entity_poly.pdbx_seq_one_letter_code
_entity_poly.pdbx_strand_id
1 'polypeptide(L)'
;ELAGAKEVTAAHELLHAQYARLNIFERPRVDSMIKKAYQKVKNDPEIAKAMEYYREAEPGAELDELHSIIGTTIGELDSDLEQYYARYFTDRASIVAKNQAYTAVFTRVNTRAEALQSKLQSAAKQIKQDVEAYQSDLSQINADINSFNERARSGEFSSQADFTVARSALQRRISAINARQGSLNSRIKAYNDDVATLKSLAVKADQLNQSINGVAAPAGVNSGQSAQ
;
A
#
# COMPACT_ATOMS: atom_id res chain seq x y z
N GLU A 1 8.30 15.41 -2.98
CA GLU A 1 8.35 13.95 -3.26
C GLU A 1 7.92 13.58 -4.67
N LEU A 2 7.15 14.43 -5.37
CA LEU A 2 6.78 14.24 -6.78
C LEU A 2 7.59 15.12 -7.75
N ALA A 3 8.85 15.41 -7.39
CA ALA A 3 9.72 16.12 -8.32
C ALA A 3 9.87 15.26 -9.58
N GLY A 4 9.52 15.79 -10.76
CA GLY A 4 9.50 15.03 -12.01
C GLY A 4 8.10 14.65 -12.51
N ALA A 5 7.07 14.59 -11.67
CA ALA A 5 5.73 14.20 -12.13
C ALA A 5 5.16 15.23 -13.12
N LYS A 6 5.36 16.53 -12.85
CA LYS A 6 4.96 17.62 -13.75
C LYS A 6 5.67 17.57 -15.09
N GLU A 7 6.97 17.33 -15.06
CA GLU A 7 7.77 17.25 -16.26
C GLU A 7 7.41 16.03 -17.12
N VAL A 8 7.12 14.89 -16.48
CA VAL A 8 6.65 13.68 -17.18
C VAL A 8 5.28 13.89 -17.80
N THR A 9 4.33 14.48 -17.07
CA THR A 9 3.02 14.82 -17.63
C THR A 9 3.13 15.81 -18.77
N ALA A 10 3.92 16.88 -18.62
CA ALA A 10 4.12 17.84 -19.71
C ALA A 10 4.76 17.18 -20.95
N ALA A 11 5.69 16.24 -20.76
CA ALA A 11 6.24 15.45 -21.85
C ALA A 11 5.20 14.54 -22.50
N HIS A 12 4.32 13.92 -21.70
CA HIS A 12 3.23 13.08 -22.18
C HIS A 12 2.22 13.88 -23.03
N GLU A 13 1.75 15.03 -22.53
CA GLU A 13 0.85 15.92 -23.26
C GLU A 13 1.48 16.49 -24.54
N LEU A 14 2.79 16.80 -24.49
CA LEU A 14 3.52 17.20 -25.68
C LEU A 14 3.48 16.10 -26.74
N LEU A 15 3.67 14.83 -26.35
CA LEU A 15 3.66 13.71 -27.30
C LEU A 15 2.30 13.53 -27.97
N HIS A 16 1.19 13.70 -27.27
CA HIS A 16 -0.15 13.72 -27.89
C HIS A 16 -0.25 14.83 -28.94
N ALA A 17 0.18 16.05 -28.58
CA ALA A 17 0.15 17.18 -29.51
C ALA A 17 1.03 16.96 -30.74
N GLN A 18 2.15 16.24 -30.62
CA GLN A 18 3.00 15.90 -31.77
C GLN A 18 2.40 14.76 -32.61
N TYR A 19 1.84 13.74 -31.97
CA TYR A 19 1.21 12.62 -32.63
C TYR A 19 0.01 13.06 -33.48
N ALA A 20 -0.81 13.97 -32.95
CA ALA A 20 -1.93 14.59 -33.66
C ALA A 20 -1.51 15.39 -34.91
N ARG A 21 -0.26 15.87 -34.98
CA ARG A 21 0.29 16.63 -36.12
C ARG A 21 0.96 15.76 -37.19
N LEU A 22 1.11 14.46 -36.95
CA LEU A 22 1.70 13.55 -37.93
C LEU A 22 0.85 13.53 -39.20
N ASN A 23 1.51 13.71 -40.35
CA ASN A 23 0.84 13.63 -41.64
C ASN A 23 0.53 12.19 -42.05
N ILE A 24 -0.19 12.05 -43.16
CA ILE A 24 -0.66 10.76 -43.71
C ILE A 24 0.47 9.77 -44.03
N PHE A 25 1.70 10.22 -44.22
CA PHE A 25 2.85 9.36 -44.50
C PHE A 25 3.63 8.99 -43.24
N GLU A 26 3.69 9.89 -42.26
CA GLU A 26 4.41 9.65 -41.00
C GLU A 26 3.62 8.78 -40.03
N ARG A 27 2.30 9.03 -39.89
CA ARG A 27 1.44 8.35 -38.91
C ARG A 27 1.51 6.81 -39.05
N PRO A 28 1.34 6.20 -40.23
CA PRO A 28 1.40 4.73 -40.34
C PRO A 28 2.76 4.13 -39.94
N ARG A 29 3.85 4.87 -40.17
CA ARG A 29 5.19 4.44 -39.78
C ARG A 29 5.36 4.49 -38.27
N VAL A 30 4.92 5.57 -37.62
CA VAL A 30 4.94 5.71 -36.17
C VAL A 30 4.08 4.63 -35.51
N ASP A 31 2.85 4.43 -35.99
CA ASP A 31 1.95 3.38 -35.48
C ASP A 31 2.60 2.00 -35.52
N SER A 32 3.34 1.68 -36.58
CA SER A 32 4.05 0.41 -36.71
C SER A 32 5.15 0.26 -35.64
N MET A 33 5.94 1.31 -35.41
CA MET A 33 6.98 1.33 -34.38
C MET A 33 6.36 1.19 -32.97
N ILE A 34 5.27 1.89 -32.69
CA ILE A 34 4.54 1.82 -31.41
C ILE A 34 3.97 0.43 -31.16
N LYS A 35 3.29 -0.16 -32.16
CA LYS A 35 2.77 -1.54 -32.06
C LYS A 35 3.89 -2.54 -31.77
N LYS A 36 5.03 -2.40 -32.44
CA LYS A 36 6.20 -3.26 -32.24
C LYS A 36 6.77 -3.12 -30.82
N ALA A 37 6.93 -1.89 -30.34
CA ALA A 37 7.39 -1.63 -28.98
C ALA A 37 6.41 -2.19 -27.95
N TYR A 38 5.10 -1.97 -28.13
CA TYR A 38 4.07 -2.51 -27.26
C TYR A 38 4.11 -4.04 -27.16
N GLN A 39 4.37 -4.77 -28.25
CA GLN A 39 4.49 -6.24 -28.17
C GLN A 39 5.55 -6.74 -27.19
N LYS A 40 6.59 -5.94 -26.92
CA LYS A 40 7.65 -6.29 -25.96
C LYS A 40 7.23 -6.08 -24.51
N VAL A 41 6.32 -5.13 -24.26
CA VAL A 41 5.93 -4.69 -22.91
C VAL A 41 4.47 -5.01 -22.55
N LYS A 42 3.68 -5.60 -23.45
CA LYS A 42 2.25 -5.91 -23.24
C LYS A 42 1.93 -6.80 -22.03
N ASN A 43 2.93 -7.53 -21.53
CA ASN A 43 2.78 -8.41 -20.37
C ASN A 43 3.21 -7.72 -19.06
N ASP A 44 3.72 -6.49 -19.15
CA ASP A 44 3.95 -5.66 -17.97
C ASP A 44 2.58 -5.34 -17.34
N PRO A 45 2.36 -5.66 -16.05
CA PRO A 45 1.07 -5.47 -15.40
C PRO A 45 0.59 -4.01 -15.37
N GLU A 46 1.50 -3.04 -15.24
CA GLU A 46 1.15 -1.63 -15.20
C GLU A 46 0.69 -1.15 -16.58
N ILE A 47 1.39 -1.56 -17.64
CA ILE A 47 1.01 -1.27 -19.03
C ILE A 47 -0.29 -1.97 -19.41
N ALA A 48 -0.45 -3.24 -19.04
CA ALA A 48 -1.68 -4.00 -19.34
C ALA A 48 -2.91 -3.34 -18.69
N LYS A 49 -2.79 -2.93 -17.42
CA LYS A 49 -3.86 -2.24 -16.69
C LYS A 49 -4.18 -0.87 -17.26
N ALA A 50 -3.17 -0.09 -17.63
CA ALA A 50 -3.38 1.19 -18.31
C ALA A 50 -4.16 1.01 -19.62
N MET A 51 -3.78 0.01 -20.43
CA MET A 51 -4.46 -0.25 -21.70
C MET A 51 -5.88 -0.80 -21.55
N GLU A 52 -6.19 -1.51 -20.46
CA GLU A 52 -7.56 -1.90 -20.14
C GLU A 52 -8.44 -0.66 -19.89
N TYR A 53 -7.94 0.28 -19.07
CA TYR A 53 -8.64 1.53 -18.78
C TYR A 53 -8.92 2.36 -20.05
N TYR A 54 -7.91 2.57 -20.90
CA TYR A 54 -8.08 3.40 -22.10
C TYR A 54 -9.05 2.79 -23.12
N ARG A 55 -9.11 1.46 -23.23
CA ARG A 55 -10.11 0.80 -24.10
C ARG A 55 -11.54 1.08 -23.67
N GLU A 56 -11.78 1.26 -22.38
CA GLU A 56 -13.10 1.56 -21.84
C GLU A 56 -13.41 3.06 -21.90
N ALA A 57 -12.44 3.90 -21.54
CA ALA A 57 -12.62 5.34 -21.42
C ALA A 57 -12.58 6.08 -22.77
N GLU A 58 -11.68 5.68 -23.68
CA GLU A 58 -11.42 6.39 -24.94
C GLU A 58 -11.23 5.41 -26.12
N PRO A 59 -12.31 4.73 -26.57
CA PRO A 59 -12.22 3.78 -27.68
C PRO A 59 -11.66 4.42 -28.96
N GLY A 60 -10.60 3.84 -29.53
CA GLY A 60 -9.96 4.31 -30.76
C GLY A 60 -8.76 5.23 -30.57
N ALA A 61 -8.45 5.67 -29.34
CA ALA A 61 -7.28 6.49 -29.02
C ALA A 61 -6.02 5.66 -28.64
N GLU A 62 -6.09 4.32 -28.67
CA GLU A 62 -5.10 3.45 -28.02
C GLU A 62 -3.67 3.65 -28.53
N LEU A 63 -3.49 3.95 -29.82
CA LEU A 63 -2.15 4.18 -30.39
C LEU A 63 -1.56 5.55 -30.02
N ASP A 64 -2.42 6.55 -29.79
CA ASP A 64 -2.01 7.87 -29.29
C ASP A 64 -1.52 7.75 -27.85
N GLU A 65 -2.32 7.08 -27.02
CA GLU A 65 -1.95 6.78 -25.63
C GLU A 65 -0.68 5.94 -25.55
N LEU A 66 -0.59 4.84 -26.31
CA LEU A 66 0.62 4.01 -26.34
C LEU A 66 1.85 4.80 -26.80
N HIS A 67 1.69 5.73 -27.74
CA HIS A 67 2.77 6.61 -28.15
C HIS A 67 3.26 7.46 -26.97
N SER A 68 2.37 8.17 -26.28
CA SER A 68 2.75 9.03 -25.16
C SER A 68 3.28 8.24 -23.94
N ILE A 69 2.68 7.08 -23.62
CA ILE A 69 3.13 6.18 -22.56
C ILE A 69 4.53 5.65 -22.87
N ILE A 70 4.73 5.01 -24.04
CA ILE A 70 6.01 4.38 -24.38
C ILE A 70 7.13 5.43 -24.41
N GLY A 71 6.86 6.62 -24.94
CA GLY A 71 7.85 7.71 -24.99
C GLY A 71 8.30 8.20 -23.62
N THR A 72 7.46 8.10 -22.59
CA THR A 72 7.71 8.67 -21.25
C THR A 72 8.02 7.65 -20.16
N THR A 73 7.71 6.37 -20.35
CA THR A 73 7.86 5.34 -19.30
C THR A 73 8.85 4.22 -19.64
N ILE A 74 9.05 3.90 -20.93
CA ILE A 74 9.86 2.75 -21.33
C ILE A 74 11.30 3.18 -21.61
N GLY A 75 12.24 2.62 -20.84
CA GLY A 75 13.67 2.97 -20.95
C GLY A 75 14.29 2.52 -22.26
N GLU A 76 14.16 1.24 -22.62
CA GLU A 76 14.79 0.67 -23.81
C GLU A 76 13.82 0.58 -24.98
N LEU A 77 14.13 1.29 -26.07
CA LEU A 77 13.37 1.29 -27.32
C LEU A 77 14.23 0.81 -28.49
N ASP A 78 13.58 0.38 -29.57
CA ASP A 78 14.28 0.19 -30.84
C ASP A 78 14.85 1.54 -31.33
N SER A 79 16.00 1.49 -32.01
CA SER A 79 16.75 2.70 -32.40
C SER A 79 15.95 3.67 -33.28
N ASP A 80 15.05 3.15 -34.11
CA ASP A 80 14.19 3.96 -34.99
C ASP A 80 13.15 4.75 -34.20
N LEU A 81 12.56 4.12 -33.18
CA LEU A 81 11.62 4.77 -32.28
C LEU A 81 12.30 5.76 -31.33
N GLU A 82 13.51 5.43 -30.84
CA GLU A 82 14.33 6.37 -30.05
C GLU A 82 14.70 7.60 -30.88
N GLN A 83 15.13 7.41 -32.14
CA GLN A 83 15.45 8.49 -33.05
C GLN A 83 14.22 9.36 -33.35
N TYR A 84 13.03 8.76 -33.42
CA TYR A 84 11.79 9.50 -33.59
C TYR A 84 11.51 10.40 -32.38
N TYR A 85 11.62 9.90 -31.14
CA TYR A 85 11.42 10.72 -29.93
C TYR A 85 12.50 11.79 -29.71
N ALA A 86 13.72 11.58 -30.23
CA ALA A 86 14.80 12.57 -30.18
C ALA A 86 14.48 13.88 -30.92
N ARG A 87 13.42 13.92 -31.76
CA ARG A 87 12.88 15.16 -32.35
C ARG A 87 12.28 16.10 -31.31
N TYR A 88 11.83 15.57 -30.18
CA TYR A 88 11.08 16.31 -29.15
C TYR A 88 11.84 16.42 -27.83
N PHE A 89 12.70 15.44 -27.52
CA PHE A 89 13.43 15.38 -26.27
C PHE A 89 14.94 15.30 -26.51
N THR A 90 15.68 16.24 -25.93
CA THR A 90 17.15 16.22 -25.94
C THR A 90 17.72 15.10 -25.06
N ASP A 91 17.00 14.75 -23.98
CA ASP A 91 17.34 13.65 -23.06
C ASP A 91 16.05 12.95 -22.59
N ARG A 92 15.58 11.99 -23.40
CA ARG A 92 14.38 11.20 -23.06
C ARG A 92 14.61 10.30 -21.84
N ALA A 93 15.84 9.82 -21.64
CA ALA A 93 16.18 8.96 -20.51
C ALA A 93 15.95 9.68 -19.16
N SER A 94 16.18 11.00 -19.09
CA SER A 94 15.85 11.80 -17.91
C SER A 94 14.34 11.86 -17.61
N ILE A 95 13.48 11.87 -18.64
CA ILE A 95 12.02 11.82 -18.48
C ILE A 95 11.60 10.47 -17.91
N VAL A 96 12.13 9.38 -18.48
CA VAL A 96 11.88 8.01 -17.98
C VAL A 96 12.36 7.86 -16.54
N ALA A 97 13.55 8.36 -16.21
CA ALA A 97 14.09 8.30 -14.85
C ALA A 97 13.21 9.07 -13.85
N LYS A 98 12.67 10.22 -14.24
CA LYS A 98 11.69 10.97 -13.43
C LYS A 98 10.40 10.17 -13.23
N ASN A 99 9.89 9.52 -14.28
CA ASN A 99 8.70 8.67 -14.19
C ASN A 99 8.91 7.54 -13.17
N GLN A 100 9.99 6.78 -13.33
CA GLN A 100 10.36 5.71 -12.42
C GLN A 100 10.50 6.19 -10.97
N ALA A 101 11.12 7.36 -10.76
CA ALA A 101 11.33 7.92 -9.44
C ALA A 101 10.01 8.25 -8.73
N TYR A 102 9.05 8.89 -9.40
CA TYR A 102 7.78 9.22 -8.76
C TYR A 102 6.88 7.99 -8.63
N THR A 103 6.83 7.09 -9.62
CA THR A 103 6.04 5.84 -9.52
C THR A 103 6.52 4.99 -8.35
N ALA A 104 7.83 4.91 -8.10
CA ALA A 104 8.37 4.21 -6.94
C ALA A 104 7.91 4.80 -5.58
N VAL A 105 7.50 6.07 -5.52
CA VAL A 105 6.88 6.65 -4.33
C VAL A 105 5.48 6.06 -4.13
N PHE A 106 4.66 6.00 -5.18
CA PHE A 106 3.32 5.39 -5.12
C PHE A 106 3.38 3.92 -4.74
N THR A 107 4.23 3.14 -5.42
CA THR A 107 4.42 1.71 -5.13
C THR A 107 4.77 1.51 -3.66
N ARG A 108 5.74 2.27 -3.14
CA ARG A 108 6.15 2.17 -1.73
C ARG A 108 5.03 2.55 -0.75
N VAL A 109 4.24 3.57 -1.06
CA VAL A 109 3.10 3.97 -0.21
C VAL A 109 2.04 2.86 -0.20
N ASN A 110 1.68 2.33 -1.36
CA ASN A 110 0.68 1.26 -1.50
C ASN A 110 1.15 -0.03 -0.83
N THR A 111 2.36 -0.51 -1.12
CA THR A 111 2.92 -1.72 -0.50
C THR A 111 2.97 -1.60 1.02
N ARG A 112 3.34 -0.42 1.54
CA ARG A 112 3.35 -0.19 3.00
C ARG A 112 1.94 -0.20 3.58
N ALA A 113 0.96 0.39 2.90
CA ALA A 113 -0.43 0.40 3.34
C ALA A 113 -1.02 -1.03 3.36
N GLU A 114 -0.82 -1.81 2.31
CA GLU A 114 -1.27 -3.21 2.21
C GLU A 114 -0.65 -4.09 3.30
N ALA A 115 0.67 -3.99 3.50
CA ALA A 115 1.37 -4.73 4.54
C ALA A 115 0.84 -4.37 5.94
N LEU A 116 0.55 -3.08 6.18
CA LEU A 116 0.02 -2.60 7.45
C LEU A 116 -1.42 -3.05 7.68
N GLN A 117 -2.25 -3.05 6.64
CA GLN A 117 -3.62 -3.57 6.70
C GLN A 117 -3.63 -5.07 7.06
N SER A 118 -2.77 -5.87 6.41
CA SER A 118 -2.62 -7.30 6.74
C SER A 118 -2.14 -7.50 8.18
N LYS A 119 -1.13 -6.74 8.62
CA LYS A 119 -0.63 -6.76 10.00
C LYS A 119 -1.73 -6.44 11.01
N LEU A 120 -2.53 -5.40 10.75
CA LEU A 120 -3.64 -4.99 11.61
C LEU A 120 -4.72 -6.08 11.72
N GLN A 121 -5.07 -6.75 10.61
CA GLN A 121 -6.03 -7.86 10.66
C GLN A 121 -5.53 -9.01 11.54
N SER A 122 -4.26 -9.42 11.39
CA SER A 122 -3.67 -10.45 12.24
C SER A 122 -3.59 -10.01 13.71
N ALA A 123 -3.17 -8.78 13.96
CA ALA A 123 -3.05 -8.23 15.31
C ALA A 123 -4.42 -8.13 16.02
N ALA A 124 -5.48 -7.72 15.31
CA ALA A 124 -6.83 -7.67 15.86
C ALA A 124 -7.31 -9.06 16.31
N LYS A 125 -7.08 -10.09 15.49
CA LYS A 125 -7.42 -11.48 15.84
C LYS A 125 -6.65 -11.94 17.08
N GLN A 126 -5.35 -11.68 17.13
CA GLN A 126 -4.51 -12.06 18.28
C GLN A 126 -4.94 -11.34 19.56
N ILE A 127 -5.17 -10.03 19.51
CA ILE A 127 -5.62 -9.24 20.65
C ILE A 127 -6.94 -9.78 21.19
N LYS A 128 -7.89 -10.12 20.30
CA LYS A 128 -9.16 -10.73 20.70
C LYS A 128 -8.94 -12.04 21.48
N GLN A 129 -8.13 -12.94 20.94
CA GLN A 129 -7.81 -14.22 21.60
C GLN A 129 -7.11 -14.00 22.95
N ASP A 130 -6.20 -13.04 23.03
CA ASP A 130 -5.47 -12.72 24.26
C ASP A 130 -6.40 -12.13 25.34
N VAL A 131 -7.36 -11.30 24.95
CA VAL A 131 -8.38 -10.74 25.85
C VAL A 131 -9.26 -11.85 26.42
N GLU A 132 -9.74 -12.75 25.57
CA GLU A 132 -10.57 -13.90 25.99
C GLU A 132 -9.80 -14.81 26.97
N ALA A 133 -8.53 -15.12 26.65
CA ALA A 133 -7.66 -15.91 27.53
C ALA A 133 -7.38 -15.19 28.86
N TYR A 134 -7.14 -13.87 28.82
CA TYR A 134 -6.93 -13.06 30.02
C TYR A 134 -8.17 -13.05 30.92
N GLN A 135 -9.37 -12.90 30.36
CA GLN A 135 -10.62 -12.94 31.12
C GLN A 135 -10.87 -14.32 31.75
N SER A 136 -10.57 -15.40 31.02
CA SER A 136 -10.65 -16.76 31.55
C SER A 136 -9.68 -16.98 32.72
N ASP A 137 -8.42 -16.58 32.57
CA ASP A 137 -7.41 -16.69 33.62
C ASP A 137 -7.78 -15.86 34.86
N LEU A 138 -8.37 -14.68 34.66
CA LEU A 138 -8.83 -13.80 35.74
C LEU A 138 -10.00 -14.43 36.52
N SER A 139 -10.94 -15.04 35.82
CA SER A 139 -12.05 -15.78 36.45
C SER A 139 -11.51 -16.97 37.26
N GLN A 140 -10.60 -17.74 36.67
CA GLN A 140 -10.02 -18.92 37.30
C GLN A 140 -9.22 -18.56 38.55
N ILE A 141 -8.37 -17.52 38.51
CA ILE A 141 -7.58 -17.14 39.69
C ILE A 141 -8.48 -16.63 40.83
N ASN A 142 -9.59 -15.95 40.52
CA ASN A 142 -10.55 -15.52 41.54
C ASN A 142 -11.23 -16.73 42.21
N ALA A 143 -11.63 -17.74 41.43
CA ALA A 143 -12.16 -18.99 41.97
C ALA A 143 -11.14 -19.72 42.85
N ASP A 144 -9.88 -19.78 42.42
CA ASP A 144 -8.82 -20.46 43.17
C ASP A 144 -8.42 -19.71 44.46
N ILE A 145 -8.51 -18.38 44.45
CA ILE A 145 -8.36 -17.56 45.67
C ILE A 145 -9.50 -17.84 46.65
N ASN A 146 -10.75 -17.94 46.17
CA ASN A 146 -11.90 -18.27 47.02
C ASN A 146 -11.74 -19.66 47.64
N SER A 147 -11.40 -20.66 46.83
CA SER A 147 -11.11 -22.02 47.30
C SER A 147 -9.99 -22.03 48.33
N PHE A 148 -8.87 -21.34 48.08
CA PHE A 148 -7.78 -21.21 49.03
C PHE A 148 -8.24 -20.61 50.37
N ASN A 149 -9.05 -19.55 50.33
CA ASN A 149 -9.58 -18.90 51.53
C ASN A 149 -10.54 -19.80 52.32
N GLU A 150 -11.37 -20.59 51.64
CA GLU A 150 -12.25 -21.58 52.27
C GLU A 150 -11.44 -22.65 52.99
N ARG A 151 -10.47 -23.28 52.32
CA ARG A 151 -9.57 -24.27 52.93
C ARG A 151 -8.80 -23.72 54.12
N ALA A 152 -8.41 -22.45 54.05
CA ALA A 152 -7.72 -21.78 55.15
C ALA A 152 -8.63 -21.60 56.37
N ARG A 153 -9.92 -21.29 56.15
CA ARG A 153 -10.92 -21.14 57.23
C ARG A 153 -11.38 -22.48 57.81
N SER A 154 -11.46 -23.52 56.99
CA SER A 154 -11.86 -24.87 57.43
C SER A 154 -10.74 -25.64 58.14
N GLY A 155 -9.50 -25.11 58.14
CA GLY A 155 -8.35 -25.76 58.76
C GLY A 155 -7.79 -26.94 57.97
N GLU A 156 -8.02 -26.99 56.65
CA GLU A 156 -7.58 -28.08 55.77
C GLU A 156 -6.07 -28.15 55.54
N PHE A 157 -5.32 -27.10 55.88
CA PHE A 157 -3.85 -27.10 55.74
C PHE A 157 -3.21 -27.84 56.91
N SER A 158 -2.52 -28.94 56.63
CA SER A 158 -1.89 -29.79 57.65
C SER A 158 -0.69 -29.13 58.34
N SER A 159 -0.10 -28.11 57.71
CA SER A 159 1.01 -27.35 58.26
C SER A 159 1.10 -25.93 57.70
N GLN A 160 1.87 -25.07 58.37
CA GLN A 160 2.21 -23.75 57.86
C GLN A 160 2.99 -23.81 56.53
N ALA A 161 3.76 -24.88 56.32
CA ALA A 161 4.50 -25.09 55.07
C ALA A 161 3.54 -25.31 53.89
N ASP A 162 2.51 -26.14 54.05
CA ASP A 162 1.51 -26.42 53.02
C ASP A 162 0.73 -25.16 52.63
N PHE A 163 0.33 -24.38 53.64
CA PHE A 163 -0.31 -23.08 53.44
C PHE A 163 0.57 -22.15 52.60
N THR A 164 1.85 -22.06 52.95
CA THR A 164 2.82 -21.18 52.29
C THR A 164 3.07 -21.59 50.84
N VAL A 165 3.16 -22.90 50.57
CA VAL A 165 3.30 -23.45 49.20
C VAL A 165 2.10 -23.10 48.35
N ALA A 166 0.88 -23.33 48.86
CA ALA A 166 -0.35 -23.02 48.14
C ALA A 166 -0.51 -21.51 47.87
N ARG A 167 -0.21 -20.66 48.86
CA ARG A 167 -0.21 -19.20 48.71
C ARG A 167 0.79 -18.75 47.65
N SER A 168 2.00 -19.30 47.67
CA SER A 168 3.05 -18.97 46.71
C SER A 168 2.66 -19.34 45.27
N ALA A 169 1.92 -20.44 45.08
CA ALA A 169 1.40 -20.83 43.78
C ALA A 169 0.40 -19.80 43.22
N LEU A 170 -0.51 -19.30 44.06
CA LEU A 170 -1.44 -18.23 43.68
C LEU A 170 -0.69 -16.93 43.33
N GLN A 171 0.29 -16.54 44.15
CA GLN A 171 1.11 -15.33 43.91
C GLN A 171 1.86 -15.38 42.57
N ARG A 172 2.41 -16.55 42.19
CA ARG A 172 3.03 -16.74 40.86
C ARG A 172 2.04 -16.53 39.72
N ARG A 173 0.82 -17.06 39.86
CA ARG A 173 -0.23 -16.92 38.85
C ARG A 173 -0.74 -15.48 38.73
N ILE A 174 -0.93 -14.79 39.85
CA ILE A 174 -1.27 -13.35 39.87
C ILE A 174 -0.18 -12.55 39.14
N SER A 175 1.09 -12.83 39.42
CA SER A 175 2.21 -12.16 38.75
C SER A 175 2.22 -12.41 37.23
N ALA A 176 1.91 -13.64 36.80
CA ALA A 176 1.79 -13.98 35.39
C ALA A 176 0.62 -13.26 34.69
N ILE A 177 -0.53 -13.13 35.36
CA ILE A 177 -1.70 -12.38 34.86
C ILE A 177 -1.36 -10.90 34.71
N ASN A 178 -0.69 -10.30 35.69
CA ASN A 178 -0.24 -8.90 35.61
C ASN A 178 0.75 -8.68 34.45
N ALA A 179 1.69 -9.60 34.24
CA ALA A 179 2.62 -9.55 33.11
C ALA A 179 1.89 -9.68 31.76
N ARG A 180 0.87 -10.54 31.69
CA ARG A 180 0.02 -10.69 30.49
C ARG A 180 -0.78 -9.41 30.22
N GLN A 181 -1.31 -8.75 31.25
CA GLN A 181 -2.00 -7.46 31.11
C GLN A 181 -1.07 -6.40 30.50
N GLY A 182 0.16 -6.28 31.01
CA GLY A 182 1.15 -5.34 30.47
C GLY A 182 1.51 -5.63 29.00
N SER A 183 1.65 -6.90 28.65
CA SER A 183 1.90 -7.34 27.27
C SER A 183 0.71 -7.02 26.35
N LEU A 184 -0.52 -7.26 26.81
CA LEU A 184 -1.73 -6.96 26.07
C LEU A 184 -1.89 -5.45 25.82
N ASN A 185 -1.66 -4.63 26.84
CA ASN A 185 -1.67 -3.16 26.71
C ASN A 185 -0.63 -2.68 25.68
N SER A 186 0.56 -3.27 25.68
CA SER A 186 1.62 -2.94 24.71
C SER A 186 1.22 -3.31 23.28
N ARG A 187 0.58 -4.48 23.08
CA ARG A 187 0.04 -4.90 21.78
C ARG A 187 -1.08 -3.99 21.28
N ILE A 188 -2.00 -3.60 22.16
CA ILE A 188 -3.07 -2.64 21.84
C ILE A 188 -2.48 -1.28 21.46
N LYS A 189 -1.45 -0.82 22.19
CA LYS A 189 -0.76 0.43 21.84
C LYS A 189 -0.13 0.35 20.45
N ALA A 190 0.63 -0.71 20.16
CA ALA A 190 1.25 -0.90 18.85
C ALA A 190 0.22 -0.98 17.72
N TYR A 191 -0.91 -1.67 17.95
CA TYR A 191 -2.04 -1.70 17.02
C TYR A 191 -2.58 -0.30 16.74
N ASN A 192 -2.79 0.52 17.77
CA ASN A 192 -3.28 1.88 17.60
C ASN A 192 -2.27 2.79 16.87
N ASP A 193 -0.97 2.64 17.14
CA ASP A 193 0.10 3.37 16.44
C ASP A 193 0.13 2.97 14.94
N ASP A 194 -0.06 1.68 14.63
CA ASP A 194 -0.17 1.17 13.27
C ASP A 194 -1.44 1.71 12.56
N VAL A 195 -2.59 1.77 13.24
CA VAL A 195 -3.82 2.40 12.70
C VAL A 195 -3.57 3.86 12.36
N ALA A 196 -2.91 4.62 13.23
CA ALA A 196 -2.57 6.01 12.97
C ALA A 196 -1.64 6.16 11.76
N THR A 197 -0.66 5.26 11.63
CA THR A 197 0.25 5.22 10.48
C THR A 197 -0.51 4.94 9.18
N LEU A 198 -1.45 3.98 9.18
CA LEU A 198 -2.25 3.66 8.00
C LEU A 198 -3.09 4.86 7.55
N LYS A 199 -3.72 5.58 8.50
CA LYS A 199 -4.45 6.82 8.21
C LYS A 199 -3.55 7.89 7.59
N SER A 200 -2.33 8.06 8.10
CA SER A 200 -1.37 9.00 7.52
C SER A 200 -0.94 8.60 6.10
N LEU A 201 -0.81 7.30 5.82
CA LEU A 201 -0.50 6.82 4.47
C LEU A 201 -1.65 7.05 3.50
N ALA A 202 -2.90 6.89 3.93
CA ALA A 202 -4.08 7.21 3.11
C ALA A 202 -4.10 8.69 2.73
N VAL A 203 -3.91 9.60 3.70
CA VAL A 203 -3.80 11.04 3.43
C VAL A 203 -2.66 11.35 2.46
N LYS A 204 -1.51 10.68 2.62
CA LYS A 204 -0.38 10.83 1.71
C LYS A 204 -0.72 10.35 0.30
N ALA A 205 -1.39 9.21 0.16
CA ALA A 205 -1.83 8.69 -1.13
C ALA A 205 -2.81 9.67 -1.82
N ASP A 206 -3.77 10.22 -1.07
CA ASP A 206 -4.71 11.22 -1.59
C ASP A 206 -4.00 12.48 -2.06
N GLN A 207 -3.05 13.00 -1.27
CA GLN A 207 -2.23 14.15 -1.65
C GLN A 207 -1.43 13.89 -2.93
N LEU A 208 -0.81 12.71 -3.03
CA LEU A 208 -0.04 12.32 -4.20
C LEU A 208 -0.94 12.25 -5.45
N ASN A 209 -2.12 11.65 -5.33
CA ASN A 209 -3.12 11.60 -6.41
C ASN A 209 -3.59 13.00 -6.82
N GLN A 210 -3.92 13.88 -5.86
CA GLN A 210 -4.33 15.26 -6.16
C GLN A 210 -3.24 16.05 -6.90
N SER A 211 -1.99 15.87 -6.52
CA SER A 211 -0.87 16.56 -7.17
C SER A 211 -0.54 16.01 -8.57
N ILE A 212 -0.96 14.79 -8.91
CA ILE A 212 -0.94 14.31 -10.30
C ILE A 212 -2.16 14.79 -11.06
N ASN A 213 -3.37 14.68 -10.50
CA ASN A 213 -4.60 15.14 -11.19
C ASN A 213 -4.61 16.65 -11.44
N GLY A 214 -4.03 17.45 -10.53
CA GLY A 214 -3.83 18.89 -10.74
C GLY A 214 -2.74 19.23 -11.75
N VAL A 215 -2.06 18.23 -12.30
CA VAL A 215 -0.96 18.32 -13.28
C VAL A 215 -1.33 17.64 -14.60
N ALA A 216 -2.13 16.59 -14.54
CA ALA A 216 -2.67 15.77 -15.62
C ALA A 216 -4.13 16.10 -15.93
N ALA A 217 -4.56 17.36 -15.76
CA ALA A 217 -5.86 17.80 -16.27
C ALA A 217 -5.69 18.54 -17.62
N PRO A 218 -5.64 17.83 -18.76
CA PRO A 218 -6.40 18.27 -19.92
C PRO A 218 -7.89 18.05 -19.62
N ALA A 219 -8.73 18.95 -20.14
CA ALA A 219 -10.17 18.92 -19.93
C ALA A 219 -10.77 17.60 -20.44
N GLY A 220 -11.04 16.63 -19.55
CA GLY A 220 -11.52 15.33 -20.03
C GLY A 220 -11.93 14.27 -19.02
N VAL A 221 -11.43 14.21 -17.79
CA VAL A 221 -11.87 13.14 -16.86
C VAL A 221 -11.99 13.63 -15.44
N ASN A 222 -13.15 14.18 -15.11
CA ASN A 222 -13.61 14.31 -13.73
C ASN A 222 -14.90 13.50 -13.60
N SER A 223 -14.80 12.28 -13.05
CA SER A 223 -15.77 11.69 -12.12
C SER A 223 -15.55 10.18 -12.01
N GLY A 224 -15.04 9.74 -10.86
CA GLY A 224 -14.88 8.32 -10.57
C GLY A 224 -14.68 8.06 -9.08
N GLN A 225 -15.54 8.66 -8.25
CA GLN A 225 -15.91 8.24 -6.88
C GLN A 225 -14.74 7.95 -5.91
N SER A 226 -14.37 8.93 -5.08
CA SER A 226 -14.86 8.95 -3.69
C SER A 226 -16.23 8.29 -3.47
N ALA A 227 -16.25 7.12 -2.82
CA ALA A 227 -17.38 6.65 -2.00
C ALA A 227 -16.95 5.51 -1.06
N GLN A 228 -16.92 5.85 0.23
CA GLN A 228 -17.27 5.06 1.42
C GLN A 228 -16.43 3.85 1.85
#